data_AF-A0A968QYF8-F1
#
_entry.id   AF-A0A968QYF8-F1
#
_cell.length_a   1.000
_cell.length_b   1.000
_cell.length_c   1.000
_cell.angle_alpha   90.00
_cell.angle_beta   90.00
_cell.angle_gamma   90.00
#
_symmetry.space_group_name_H-M   'P 1'
#
loop_
_entity.id
_entity.type
_entity.pdbx_description
1 polymer ?
#
loop_
_entity_poly.entity_id
_entity_poly.type
_entity_poly.pdbx_seq_one_letter_code
_entity_poly.pdbx_strand_id
1 'polypeptide(L)'
;LFLVGINFLGHYSNDLRIYSDNAKDFILKMLLKILYYVLPNLEALNFREAVLYKDAISPDLLMQGAVVLSGWILTSLIAANLIFVRRRLL
;
A
#
# COMPACT_ATOMS: atom_id res chain seq x y z
N LEU A 1 9.61 -11.41 11.33
CA LEU A 1 9.65 -10.83 9.97
C LEU A 1 8.25 -10.50 9.44
N PHE A 2 7.32 -11.46 9.36
CA PHE A 2 5.95 -11.20 8.86
C PHE A 2 5.19 -10.08 9.60
N LEU A 3 5.13 -10.14 10.93
CA LEU A 3 4.46 -9.11 11.75
C LEU A 3 5.11 -7.73 11.60
N VAL A 4 6.44 -7.69 11.51
CA VAL A 4 7.19 -6.43 11.28
C VAL A 4 6.83 -5.84 9.93
N GLY A 5 6.71 -6.68 8.89
CA GLY A 5 6.27 -6.25 7.56
C GLY A 5 4.85 -5.69 7.57
N ILE A 6 3.89 -6.37 8.18
CA ILE A 6 2.51 -5.86 8.28
C ILE A 6 2.48 -4.53 9.05
N ASN A 7 3.18 -4.46 10.19
CA ASN A 7 3.25 -3.24 10.98
C ASN A 7 3.86 -2.08 10.19
N PHE A 8 4.90 -2.35 9.41
CA PHE A 8 5.51 -1.37 8.51
C PHE A 8 4.50 -0.87 7.47
N LEU A 9 3.85 -1.79 6.78
CA LEU A 9 2.90 -1.49 5.71
C LEU A 9 1.64 -0.73 6.19
N GLY A 10 1.26 -0.94 7.45
CA GLY A 10 0.07 -0.33 8.07
C GLY A 10 0.30 1.02 8.76
N HIS A 11 1.55 1.39 9.06
CA HIS A 11 1.84 2.60 9.85
C HIS A 11 2.94 3.49 9.30
N TYR A 12 3.89 2.94 8.55
CA TYR A 12 5.08 3.66 8.10
C TYR A 12 5.11 3.84 6.57
N SER A 13 4.11 3.28 5.85
CA SER A 13 4.00 3.42 4.40
C SER A 13 3.93 4.90 3.99
N ASN A 14 3.08 5.71 4.63
CA ASN A 14 2.96 7.13 4.32
C ASN A 14 4.24 7.91 4.66
N ASP A 15 4.96 7.51 5.70
CA ASP A 15 6.23 8.14 6.09
C ASP A 15 7.30 8.03 4.99
N LEU A 16 7.32 6.95 4.18
CA LEU A 16 8.23 6.87 3.03
C LEU A 16 8.00 8.03 2.06
N ARG A 17 6.73 8.35 1.78
CA ARG A 17 6.39 9.43 0.85
C ARG A 17 6.79 10.78 1.43
N ILE A 18 6.41 11.04 2.68
CA ILE A 18 6.74 12.27 3.39
C ILE A 18 8.27 12.46 3.42
N TYR A 19 9.01 11.42 3.78
CA TYR A 19 10.46 11.47 3.81
C TYR A 19 11.07 11.67 2.41
N SER A 20 10.50 11.03 1.38
CA SER A 20 10.95 11.20 -0.01
C SER A 20 10.78 12.63 -0.52
N ASP A 21 9.71 13.31 -0.14
CA ASP A 21 9.44 14.66 -0.61
C ASP A 21 10.36 15.69 0.06
N ASN A 22 10.87 15.38 1.25
CA ASN A 22 11.85 16.18 1.98
C ASN A 22 13.32 15.79 1.71
N ALA A 23 13.58 14.67 1.03
CA ALA A 23 14.92 14.22 0.72
C ALA A 23 15.61 15.13 -0.33
N LYS A 24 16.82 15.60 0.00
CA LYS A 24 17.67 16.40 -0.90
C LYS A 24 18.41 15.55 -1.93
N ASP A 25 18.78 14.33 -1.54
CA ASP A 25 19.47 13.39 -2.41
C ASP A 25 18.49 12.75 -3.41
N PHE A 26 18.82 12.84 -4.71
CA PHE A 26 17.96 12.38 -5.78
C PHE A 26 17.76 10.85 -5.78
N ILE A 27 18.82 10.09 -5.51
CA ILE A 27 18.79 8.62 -5.52
C ILE A 27 17.92 8.15 -4.36
N LEU A 28 18.14 8.70 -3.17
CA LEU A 28 17.35 8.39 -1.99
C LEU A 28 15.86 8.71 -2.21
N LYS A 29 15.56 9.89 -2.76
CA LYS A 29 14.19 10.30 -3.10
C LYS A 29 13.53 9.31 -4.06
N MET A 30 14.25 8.89 -5.10
CA MET A 30 13.75 7.94 -6.09
C MET A 30 13.45 6.58 -5.44
N LEU A 31 14.38 6.05 -4.64
CA LEU A 31 14.21 4.77 -3.94
C LEU A 31 12.99 4.77 -3.02
N LEU A 32 12.83 5.82 -2.21
CA LEU A 32 11.70 5.95 -1.29
C LEU A 32 10.36 6.03 -2.04
N LYS A 33 10.31 6.75 -3.16
CA LYS A 33 9.10 6.80 -4.00
C LYS A 33 8.77 5.45 -4.61
N ILE A 34 9.78 4.74 -5.12
CA ILE A 34 9.59 3.38 -5.65
C ILE A 34 9.03 2.47 -4.56
N LEU A 35 9.63 2.48 -3.37
CA LEU A 35 9.15 1.66 -2.25
C LEU A 35 7.70 2.02 -1.86
N TYR A 36 7.35 3.31 -1.81
CA TYR A 36 5.98 3.75 -1.53
C TYR A 36 4.96 3.24 -2.54
N TYR A 37 5.28 3.25 -3.85
CA TYR A 37 4.34 2.82 -4.89
C TYR A 37 4.32 1.30 -5.12
N VAL A 38 5.41 0.59 -4.81
CA VAL A 38 5.51 -0.87 -4.97
C VAL A 38 4.91 -1.60 -3.78
N LEU A 39 4.99 -1.04 -2.57
CA LEU A 39 4.49 -1.69 -1.37
C LEU A 39 2.99 -1.40 -1.15
N PRO A 40 2.23 -2.37 -0.62
CA PRO A 40 0.83 -2.15 -0.28
C PRO A 40 0.70 -1.16 0.87
N ASN A 41 0.13 0.02 0.59
CA ASN A 41 -0.22 0.98 1.62
C ASN A 41 -1.49 0.55 2.36
N LEU A 42 -1.34 -0.24 3.42
CA LEU A 42 -2.47 -0.74 4.23
C LEU A 42 -3.11 0.38 5.08
N GLU A 43 -2.38 1.46 5.33
CA GLU A 43 -2.87 2.64 6.04
C GLU A 43 -4.04 3.31 5.29
N ALA A 44 -4.04 3.26 3.95
CA ALA A 44 -5.15 3.75 3.13
C ALA A 44 -6.48 3.00 3.36
N LEU A 45 -6.44 1.84 4.03
CA LEU A 45 -7.62 1.06 4.42
C LEU A 45 -7.99 1.26 5.90
N ASN A 46 -7.22 2.06 6.64
CA ASN A 46 -7.40 2.24 8.07
C ASN A 46 -8.27 3.47 8.37
N PHE A 47 -9.58 3.24 8.47
CA PHE A 47 -10.55 4.28 8.83
C PHE A 47 -10.81 4.38 10.35
N ARG A 48 -10.04 3.66 11.18
CA ARG A 48 -10.33 3.53 12.62
C ARG A 48 -10.31 4.88 13.35
N GLU A 49 -9.36 5.75 13.01
CA GLU A 49 -9.23 7.05 13.65
C GLU A 49 -10.46 7.93 13.39
N ALA A 50 -10.92 8.00 12.14
CA ALA A 50 -12.13 8.76 11.79
C ALA A 50 -13.37 8.23 12.52
N VAL A 51 -13.52 6.91 12.65
CA VAL A 51 -14.61 6.28 13.41
C VAL A 51 -14.52 6.61 14.91
N LEU A 52 -13.32 6.60 15.48
CA LEU A 52 -13.09 6.86 16.90
C LEU A 52 -13.45 8.31 17.27
N TYR A 53 -13.07 9.26 16.43
CA TYR A 53 -13.34 10.69 16.64
C TYR A 53 -14.70 11.14 16.12
N LYS A 54 -15.50 10.23 15.52
CA LYS A 54 -16.77 10.52 14.85
C LYS A 54 -16.63 11.54 13.71
N ASP A 55 -15.45 11.60 13.10
CA ASP A 55 -15.20 12.43 11.93
C ASP A 55 -15.86 11.80 10.70
N ALA A 56 -16.41 12.65 9.84
CA ALA A 56 -16.92 12.21 8.55
C ALA A 56 -15.75 11.70 7.70
N ILE A 57 -15.83 10.44 7.26
CA ILE A 57 -14.85 9.89 6.33
C ILE A 57 -15.09 10.57 4.98
N SER A 58 -14.06 11.24 4.47
CA SER A 58 -14.16 11.95 3.20
C SER A 58 -14.33 10.94 2.04
N PRO A 59 -15.16 11.25 1.03
CA PRO A 59 -15.37 10.35 -0.11
C PRO A 59 -14.07 10.04 -0.89
N ASP A 60 -13.13 10.97 -0.92
CA ASP A 60 -11.80 10.81 -1.50
C ASP A 60 -10.98 9.72 -0.81
N LEU A 61 -10.98 9.67 0.53
CA LEU A 61 -10.29 8.62 1.29
C LEU A 61 -10.93 7.24 1.07
N LEU A 62 -12.26 7.18 1.00
CA LEU A 62 -12.96 5.93 0.66
C LEU A 62 -12.61 5.45 -0.74
N MET A 63 -12.56 6.35 -1.72
CA MET A 63 -12.20 6.02 -3.09
C MET A 63 -10.74 5.56 -3.17
N GLN A 64 -9.84 6.24 -2.46
CA GLN A 64 -8.43 5.82 -2.38
C GLN A 64 -8.30 4.41 -1.80
N GLY A 65 -8.97 4.12 -0.68
CA GLY A 65 -8.99 2.78 -0.09
C GLY A 65 -9.53 1.73 -1.04
N ALA A 66 -10.64 2.01 -1.74
CA ALA A 66 -11.22 1.10 -2.72
C ALA A 66 -10.27 0.79 -3.89
N VAL A 67 -9.58 1.81 -4.41
CA VAL A 67 -8.57 1.64 -5.48
C VAL A 67 -7.38 0.82 -5.01
N VAL A 68 -6.86 1.09 -3.81
CA VAL A 68 -5.75 0.32 -3.23
C VAL A 68 -6.16 -1.14 -3.04
N LEU A 69 -7.30 -1.40 -2.43
CA LEU A 69 -7.79 -2.76 -2.18
C LEU A 69 -8.00 -3.54 -3.48
N SER A 70 -8.75 -2.96 -4.42
CA SER A 70 -9.04 -3.62 -5.70
C SER A 70 -7.77 -3.84 -6.54
N GLY A 71 -6.84 -2.88 -6.55
CA GLY A 71 -5.55 -3.03 -7.23
C GLY A 71 -4.72 -4.19 -6.69
N TRP A 72 -4.67 -4.35 -5.37
CA TRP A 72 -3.94 -5.47 -4.75
C TRP A 72 -4.63 -6.82 -4.91
N ILE A 73 -5.97 -6.86 -4.89
CA ILE A 73 -6.73 -8.08 -5.23
C ILE A 73 -6.42 -8.51 -6.66
N LEU A 74 -6.53 -7.59 -7.63
CA LEU A 74 -6.23 -7.89 -9.04
C LEU A 74 -4.79 -8.36 -9.23
N THR A 75 -3.83 -7.67 -8.62
CA THR A 75 -2.40 -8.06 -8.68
C THR A 75 -2.19 -9.48 -8.13
N SER A 76 -2.82 -9.80 -7.00
CA SER A 76 -2.73 -11.13 -6.38
C SER A 76 -3.37 -12.21 -7.26
N LEU A 77 -4.53 -11.92 -7.86
CA LEU A 77 -5.20 -12.84 -8.78
C LEU A 77 -4.38 -13.08 -10.05
N ILE A 78 -3.77 -12.04 -10.63
CA ILE A 78 -2.88 -12.16 -11.79
C ILE A 78 -1.65 -13.00 -11.43
N ALA A 79 -0.99 -12.70 -10.30
CA ALA A 79 0.16 -13.45 -9.84
C ALA A 79 -0.18 -14.93 -9.58
N ALA A 80 -1.31 -15.20 -8.93
CA ALA A 80 -1.80 -16.56 -8.74
C ALA A 80 -2.03 -17.27 -10.07
N ASN A 81 -2.73 -16.65 -11.03
CA ASN A 81 -2.91 -17.22 -12.36
C ASN A 81 -1.57 -17.51 -13.05
N LEU A 82 -0.62 -16.58 -13.04
CA LEU A 82 0.69 -16.78 -13.67
C LEU A 82 1.47 -17.96 -13.07
N ILE A 83 1.40 -18.15 -11.75
CA ILE A 83 2.08 -19.24 -11.04
C ILE A 83 1.38 -20.58 -11.30
N PHE A 84 0.05 -20.62 -11.17
CA PHE A 84 -0.71 -21.87 -11.21
C PHE A 84 -1.07 -22.34 -12.63
N VAL A 85 -1.19 -21.45 -13.62
CA VAL A 85 -1.37 -21.83 -15.03
C VAL A 85 -0.15 -22.61 -15.51
N ARG A 86 1.06 -22.19 -15.15
CA ARG A 86 2.30 -22.89 -15.53
C ARG A 86 2.41 -24.28 -14.89
N ARG A 87 1.88 -24.47 -13.68
CA ARG A 87 1.84 -25.78 -13.02
C ARG A 87 0.87 -26.78 -13.64
N ARG A 88 -0.10 -26.31 -14.44
CA ARG A 88 -1.09 -27.18 -15.08
C ARG A 88 -0.65 -27.69 -16.46
N LEU A 89 0.42 -27.12 -17.01
CA LEU A 89 0.96 -27.42 -18.34
C LEU A 89 2.23 -28.30 -18.31
N LEU A 90 2.79 -28.57 -17.13
CA LEU A 90 3.90 -29.50 -16.88
C LEU A 90 3.34 -30.77 -16.22
#